data_AF-A0A7W9D524-F1
#
_entry.id   AF-A0A7W9D524-F1
#
_cell.length_a   1.000
_cell.length_b   1.000
_cell.length_c   1.000
_cell.angle_alpha   90.00
_cell.angle_beta   90.00
_cell.angle_gamma   90.00
#
_symmetry.space_group_name_H-M   'P 1'
#
loop_
_entity.id
_entity.type
_entity.pdbx_description
1 polymer ?
#
loop_
_entity_poly.entity_id
_entity_poly.type
_entity_poly.pdbx_seq_one_letter_code
_entity_poly.pdbx_strand_id
1 'polypeptide(L)'
;MKKLVAGLLSIALIGGFATVAAVAAETKPAAEAATPHYPLKEPREQHWTFSGPFGYYDKAQLQRGLKVYTEVCSACHSMKLVPFRTLEELGYSEAQVKTFAANYEVQDGPNAQGEMFTRKAVPSDHFPPPFPNDEAAAASNNGAVPPDMSLLAKAREVERGFPQFIFDIFTQYQEGGPDYIYSLLTGYEEPPAGFQVPQNSHYNPYFDAAASFAMPKPLSDGQVTYDDGSPQTVDQYARDVASFLMWAS
;
A
#
# COMPACT_ATOMS: atom_id res chain seq x y z
N MET A 1 15.97 65.19 21.73
CA MET A 1 15.39 65.68 23.00
C MET A 1 13.91 65.96 22.80
N LYS A 2 13.08 65.57 23.79
CA LYS A 2 11.61 65.75 23.92
C LYS A 2 10.76 64.68 23.19
N LYS A 3 10.46 63.58 23.89
CA LYS A 3 9.27 63.31 24.77
C LYS A 3 8.04 62.96 23.92
N LEU A 4 7.63 61.70 23.75
CA LEU A 4 6.88 60.83 24.67
C LEU A 4 5.65 61.51 25.33
N VAL A 5 4.51 60.82 25.19
CA VAL A 5 3.40 60.63 26.15
C VAL A 5 2.00 61.19 25.75
N ALA A 6 1.13 60.19 25.50
CA ALA A 6 -0.26 59.99 25.94
C ALA A 6 -1.42 60.91 25.53
N GLY A 7 -2.57 60.25 25.36
CA GLY A 7 -3.89 60.88 25.43
C GLY A 7 -5.01 59.91 25.08
N LEU A 8 -5.32 58.98 25.99
CA LEU A 8 -6.63 58.31 26.03
C LEU A 8 -7.72 59.38 26.24
N LEU A 9 -8.76 59.36 25.42
CA LEU A 9 -10.08 59.85 25.82
C LEU A 9 -11.18 59.22 24.97
N SER A 10 -11.91 58.32 25.62
CA SER A 10 -13.21 57.83 25.21
C SER A 10 -14.22 58.98 25.16
N ILE A 11 -14.95 59.11 24.05
CA ILE A 11 -16.24 59.82 24.02
C ILE A 11 -17.26 58.82 23.49
N ALA A 12 -18.33 58.69 24.26
CA ALA A 12 -19.45 57.82 24.01
C ALA A 12 -20.60 58.59 23.33
N LEU A 13 -21.51 57.78 22.76
CA LEU A 13 -22.95 58.02 22.57
C LEU A 13 -23.47 58.77 21.32
N ILE A 14 -24.29 58.00 20.59
CA ILE A 14 -25.60 58.31 19.95
C ILE A 14 -25.60 58.80 18.50
N GLY A 15 -26.05 57.89 17.63
CA GLY A 15 -27.32 58.08 16.90
C GLY A 15 -27.26 58.87 15.59
N GLY A 16 -27.29 58.14 14.48
CA GLY A 16 -27.54 58.71 13.16
C GLY A 16 -27.60 57.61 12.10
N PHE A 17 -28.74 56.93 12.01
CA PHE A 17 -29.06 56.09 10.86
C PHE A 17 -29.19 56.98 9.62
N ALA A 18 -28.20 56.92 8.74
CA ALA A 18 -28.32 57.36 7.35
C ALA A 18 -27.96 56.16 6.47
N THR A 19 -28.98 55.47 6.00
CA THR A 19 -28.88 54.37 5.03
C THR A 19 -28.38 54.90 3.69
N VAL A 20 -27.09 54.75 3.42
CA VAL A 20 -26.57 54.82 2.06
C VAL A 20 -26.69 53.42 1.47
N ALA A 21 -27.62 53.25 0.53
CA ALA A 21 -27.75 52.03 -0.26
C ALA A 21 -26.54 51.89 -1.17
N ALA A 22 -25.50 51.19 -0.69
CA ALA A 22 -24.45 50.67 -1.54
C ALA A 22 -24.99 49.44 -2.27
N VAL A 23 -25.27 49.59 -3.56
CA VAL A 23 -25.42 48.44 -4.47
C VAL A 23 -24.01 47.87 -4.67
N ALA A 24 -23.56 47.07 -3.70
CA ALA A 24 -22.44 46.17 -3.91
C ALA A 24 -22.95 45.09 -4.85
N ALA A 25 -22.44 45.08 -6.09
CA ALA A 25 -22.59 43.93 -6.94
C ALA A 25 -21.98 42.74 -6.19
N GLU A 26 -22.83 41.81 -5.76
CA GLU A 26 -22.40 40.51 -5.28
C GLU A 26 -21.71 39.79 -6.43
N THR A 27 -20.39 39.99 -6.55
CA THR A 27 -19.53 39.00 -7.16
C THR A 27 -19.68 37.75 -6.30
N LYS A 28 -20.59 36.87 -6.72
CA LYS A 28 -20.64 35.49 -6.25
C LYS A 28 -19.19 35.00 -6.24
N PRO A 29 -18.67 34.48 -5.12
CA PRO A 29 -17.44 33.72 -5.18
C PRO A 29 -17.66 32.68 -6.27
N ALA A 30 -16.78 32.66 -7.27
CA ALA A 30 -16.72 31.55 -8.20
C ALA A 30 -16.72 30.30 -7.32
N ALA A 31 -17.65 29.38 -7.59
CA ALA A 31 -17.64 28.08 -6.94
C ALA A 31 -16.20 27.59 -7.04
N GLU A 32 -15.51 27.45 -5.90
CA GLU A 32 -14.37 26.57 -5.83
C GLU A 32 -14.86 25.30 -6.49
N ALA A 33 -14.27 24.95 -7.63
CA ALA A 33 -14.55 23.69 -8.29
C ALA A 33 -14.37 22.67 -7.18
N ALA A 34 -15.47 22.07 -6.73
CA ALA A 34 -15.44 21.10 -5.67
C ALA A 34 -14.36 20.12 -6.07
N THR A 35 -13.23 20.11 -5.36
CA THR A 35 -12.27 19.03 -5.49
C THR A 35 -13.12 17.79 -5.32
N PRO A 36 -13.25 16.95 -6.36
CA PRO A 36 -14.13 15.80 -6.25
C PRO A 36 -13.60 14.98 -5.08
N HIS A 37 -14.32 15.07 -3.96
CA HIS A 37 -14.05 14.28 -2.78
C HIS A 37 -14.52 12.89 -3.14
N TYR A 38 -13.62 12.13 -3.73
CA TYR A 38 -13.82 10.70 -3.88
C TYR A 38 -13.88 10.12 -2.47
N PRO A 39 -14.89 9.29 -2.15
CA PRO A 39 -14.98 8.69 -0.83
C PRO A 39 -13.81 7.72 -0.68
N LEU A 40 -12.73 8.19 -0.08
CA LEU A 40 -11.66 7.34 0.43
C LEU A 40 -12.25 6.57 1.61
N LYS A 41 -12.17 5.24 1.57
CA LYS A 41 -12.58 4.37 2.66
C LYS A 41 -11.36 4.07 3.52
N GLU A 42 -11.51 4.19 4.83
CA GLU A 42 -10.50 3.74 5.77
C GLU A 42 -10.30 2.22 5.64
N PRO A 43 -9.06 1.71 5.69
CA PRO A 43 -8.80 0.28 5.70
C PRO A 43 -9.61 -0.45 6.77
N ARG A 44 -10.05 -1.65 6.43
CA ARG A 44 -10.78 -2.52 7.34
C ARG A 44 -9.79 -3.21 8.27
N GLU A 45 -9.91 -2.96 9.56
CA GLU A 45 -9.13 -3.66 10.58
C GLU A 45 -9.36 -5.18 10.50
N GLN A 46 -8.28 -5.94 10.40
CA GLN A 46 -8.32 -7.40 10.43
C GLN A 46 -7.74 -7.94 11.73
N HIS A 47 -8.17 -9.15 12.08
CA HIS A 47 -7.59 -9.87 13.21
C HIS A 47 -6.40 -10.72 12.73
N TRP A 48 -5.18 -10.32 13.07
CA TRP A 48 -3.96 -11.04 12.72
C TRP A 48 -3.42 -11.85 13.90
N THR A 49 -2.79 -13.00 13.62
CA THR A 49 -2.14 -13.81 14.68
C THR A 49 -0.89 -13.14 15.23
N PHE A 50 -0.25 -12.28 14.42
CA PHE A 50 0.92 -11.50 14.81
C PHE A 50 0.56 -10.21 15.53
N SER A 51 -0.70 -10.01 15.88
CA SER A 51 -1.12 -8.77 16.52
C SER A 51 -0.68 -8.64 17.97
N GLY A 52 -0.32 -7.40 18.34
CA GLY A 52 0.05 -7.02 19.70
C GLY A 52 1.39 -7.61 20.20
N PRO A 53 1.73 -7.41 21.48
CA PRO A 53 3.08 -7.65 22.02
C PRO A 53 3.52 -9.12 22.05
N PHE A 54 2.58 -10.06 21.96
CA PHE A 54 2.84 -11.51 22.01
C PHE A 54 2.37 -12.23 20.75
N GLY A 55 2.13 -11.48 19.66
CA GLY A 55 1.73 -12.04 18.39
C GLY A 55 2.77 -13.00 17.82
N TYR A 56 2.31 -13.92 16.98
CA TYR A 56 3.16 -14.84 16.23
C TYR A 56 2.68 -14.98 14.78
N TYR A 57 3.61 -15.31 13.88
CA TYR A 57 3.24 -15.65 12.51
C TYR A 57 2.78 -17.10 12.41
N ASP A 58 1.60 -17.32 11.83
CA ASP A 58 1.16 -18.65 11.42
C ASP A 58 1.95 -19.09 10.18
N LYS A 59 2.84 -20.08 10.35
CA LYS A 59 3.69 -20.60 9.28
C LYS A 59 2.88 -21.13 8.09
N ALA A 60 1.74 -21.80 8.31
CA ALA A 60 0.91 -22.29 7.21
C ALA A 60 0.33 -21.12 6.41
N GLN A 61 -0.09 -20.06 7.11
CA GLN A 61 -0.56 -18.83 6.49
C GLN A 61 0.54 -18.15 5.64
N LEU A 62 1.76 -18.06 6.17
CA LEU A 62 2.88 -17.49 5.42
C LEU A 62 3.24 -18.30 4.18
N GLN A 63 3.20 -19.64 4.26
CA GLN A 63 3.44 -20.52 3.11
C GLN A 63 2.39 -20.31 2.01
N ARG A 64 1.11 -20.18 2.38
CA ARG A 64 0.04 -19.82 1.44
C ARG A 64 0.24 -18.42 0.85
N GLY A 65 0.67 -17.46 1.66
CA GLY A 65 0.97 -16.10 1.21
C GLY A 65 2.14 -16.03 0.24
N LEU A 66 3.21 -16.80 0.49
CA LEU A 66 4.32 -16.98 -0.45
C LEU A 66 3.81 -17.54 -1.78
N LYS A 67 2.92 -18.54 -1.75
CA LYS A 67 2.33 -19.12 -2.97
C LYS A 67 1.58 -18.07 -3.80
N VAL A 68 0.74 -17.25 -3.15
CA VAL A 68 0.03 -16.14 -3.81
C VAL A 68 1.03 -15.12 -4.40
N TYR A 69 2.07 -14.75 -3.65
CA TYR A 69 3.10 -13.86 -4.16
C TYR A 69 3.78 -14.44 -5.41
N THR A 70 4.19 -15.71 -5.39
CA THR A 70 4.89 -16.35 -6.52
C THR A 70 4.02 -16.60 -7.74
N GLU A 71 2.73 -16.90 -7.56
CA GLU A 71 1.84 -17.24 -8.67
C GLU A 71 1.15 -16.02 -9.28
N VAL A 72 1.06 -14.91 -8.53
CA VAL A 72 0.31 -13.71 -8.94
C VAL A 72 1.21 -12.46 -8.93
N CYS A 73 1.80 -12.13 -7.79
CA CYS A 73 2.41 -10.82 -7.58
C CYS A 73 3.78 -10.68 -8.24
N SER A 74 4.60 -11.74 -8.25
CA SER A 74 5.98 -11.70 -8.73
C SER A 74 6.12 -11.49 -10.23
N ALA A 75 5.02 -11.53 -10.98
CA ALA A 75 4.99 -11.16 -12.39
C ALA A 75 5.18 -9.64 -12.61
N CYS A 76 4.80 -8.81 -11.63
CA CYS A 76 4.88 -7.35 -11.73
C CYS A 76 5.68 -6.69 -10.60
N HIS A 77 5.64 -7.26 -9.39
CA HIS A 77 6.30 -6.72 -8.23
C HIS A 77 7.62 -7.44 -7.94
N SER A 78 8.65 -6.67 -7.60
CA SER A 78 9.92 -7.21 -7.09
C SER A 78 9.86 -7.46 -5.59
N MET A 79 10.78 -8.29 -5.10
CA MET A 79 11.06 -8.47 -3.67
C MET A 79 12.57 -8.57 -3.45
N LYS A 80 13.25 -7.43 -3.57
CA LYS A 80 14.71 -7.35 -3.66
C LYS A 80 15.44 -7.59 -2.34
N LEU A 81 14.77 -7.49 -1.18
CA LEU A 81 15.42 -7.56 0.14
C LEU A 81 15.17 -8.88 0.89
N VAL A 82 14.38 -9.80 0.32
CA VAL A 82 14.13 -11.12 0.92
C VAL A 82 14.97 -12.19 0.20
N PRO A 83 16.02 -12.75 0.84
CA PRO A 83 16.79 -13.84 0.28
C PRO A 83 16.09 -15.18 0.50
N PHE A 84 16.20 -16.14 -0.43
CA PHE A 84 15.47 -17.42 -0.34
C PHE A 84 15.74 -18.19 0.96
N ARG A 85 16.93 -18.07 1.55
CA ARG A 85 17.29 -18.71 2.84
C ARG A 85 16.37 -18.32 4.00
N THR A 86 15.73 -17.14 3.99
CA THR A 86 14.81 -16.76 5.07
C THR A 86 13.49 -17.52 5.00
N LEU A 87 13.20 -18.22 3.88
CA LEU A 87 12.03 -19.08 3.79
C LEU A 87 12.07 -20.24 4.81
N GLU A 88 13.22 -20.56 5.41
CA GLU A 88 13.27 -21.49 6.55
C GLU A 88 12.43 -21.03 7.75
N GLU A 89 12.24 -19.71 7.93
CA GLU A 89 11.39 -19.14 8.98
C GLU A 89 9.91 -19.53 8.80
N LEU A 90 9.48 -19.72 7.55
CA LEU A 90 8.15 -20.21 7.18
C LEU A 90 8.00 -21.72 7.43
N GLY A 91 9.06 -22.40 7.90
CA GLY A 91 9.04 -23.84 8.18
C GLY A 91 9.44 -24.72 7.00
N TYR A 92 9.98 -24.16 5.92
CA TYR A 92 10.64 -24.95 4.89
C TYR A 92 11.98 -25.49 5.39
N SER A 93 12.33 -26.71 4.99
CA SER A 93 13.67 -27.27 5.19
C SER A 93 14.68 -26.68 4.20
N GLU A 94 15.97 -26.73 4.54
CA GLU A 94 17.07 -26.29 3.66
C GLU A 94 16.97 -26.92 2.25
N ALA A 95 16.62 -28.21 2.18
CA ALA A 95 16.43 -28.92 0.92
C ALA A 95 15.25 -28.35 0.10
N GLN A 96 14.13 -28.04 0.75
CA GLN A 96 12.98 -27.41 0.09
C GLN A 96 13.31 -26.00 -0.39
N VAL A 97 14.02 -25.20 0.41
CA VAL A 97 14.46 -23.86 0.01
C VAL A 97 15.41 -23.92 -1.17
N LYS A 98 16.36 -24.86 -1.18
CA LYS A 98 17.26 -25.07 -2.32
C LYS A 98 16.51 -25.47 -3.59
N THR A 99 15.53 -26.37 -3.48
CA THR A 99 14.68 -26.75 -4.62
C THR A 99 13.84 -25.56 -5.10
N PHE A 100 13.29 -24.77 -4.19
CA PHE A 100 12.50 -23.59 -4.52
C PHE A 100 13.34 -22.52 -5.24
N ALA A 101 14.52 -22.18 -4.71
CA ALA A 101 15.43 -21.22 -5.33
C ALA A 101 15.84 -21.68 -6.75
N ALA A 102 16.07 -22.98 -6.95
CA ALA A 102 16.47 -23.53 -8.24
C ALA A 102 15.40 -23.40 -9.36
N ASN A 103 14.16 -23.03 -9.02
CA ASN A 103 13.14 -22.68 -10.02
C ASN A 103 13.42 -21.33 -10.71
N TYR A 104 14.27 -20.49 -10.11
CA TYR A 104 14.62 -19.18 -10.63
C TYR A 104 15.97 -19.17 -11.31
N GLU A 105 16.14 -18.25 -12.25
CA GLU A 105 17.40 -17.97 -12.92
C GLU A 105 17.88 -16.57 -12.56
N VAL A 106 19.16 -16.46 -12.24
CA VAL A 106 19.81 -15.20 -11.86
C VAL A 106 21.07 -15.00 -12.70
N GLN A 107 21.36 -13.74 -13.01
CA GLN A 107 22.61 -13.36 -13.66
C GLN A 107 23.75 -13.35 -12.61
N ASP A 108 24.89 -13.91 -12.99
CA ASP A 108 26.11 -13.97 -12.18
C ASP A 108 27.34 -13.71 -13.07
N GLY A 109 28.49 -13.48 -12.44
CA GLY A 109 29.76 -13.26 -13.12
C GLY A 109 30.50 -12.01 -12.65
N PRO A 110 31.55 -11.61 -13.38
CA PRO A 110 32.01 -12.21 -14.65
C PRO A 110 32.70 -13.57 -14.49
N ASN A 111 32.64 -14.39 -15.55
CA ASN A 111 33.44 -15.60 -15.67
C ASN A 111 34.92 -15.27 -16.00
N ALA A 112 35.76 -16.30 -16.20
CA ALA A 112 37.18 -16.13 -16.53
C ALA A 112 37.44 -15.36 -17.85
N GLN A 113 36.44 -15.25 -18.71
CA GLN A 113 36.47 -14.52 -19.99
C GLN A 113 35.94 -13.09 -19.86
N GLY A 114 35.50 -12.66 -18.67
CA GLY A 114 34.91 -11.33 -18.46
C GLY A 114 33.42 -11.26 -18.80
N GLU A 115 32.75 -12.39 -19.05
CA GLU A 115 31.35 -12.44 -19.49
C GLU A 115 30.41 -12.75 -18.32
N MET A 116 29.26 -12.09 -18.29
CA MET A 116 28.17 -12.44 -17.37
C MET A 116 27.46 -13.69 -17.88
N PHE A 117 27.06 -14.57 -16.97
CA PHE A 117 26.35 -15.81 -17.29
C PHE A 117 25.08 -15.94 -16.44
N THR A 118 24.21 -16.87 -16.81
CA THR A 118 22.98 -17.17 -16.04
C THR A 118 23.17 -18.48 -15.30
N ARG A 119 22.74 -18.54 -14.05
CA ARG A 119 22.72 -19.77 -13.25
C ARG A 119 21.39 -19.94 -12.53
N LYS A 120 21.11 -21.16 -12.06
CA LYS A 120 20.04 -21.38 -11.10
C LYS A 120 20.32 -20.61 -9.82
N ALA A 121 19.26 -20.05 -9.23
CA ALA A 121 19.39 -19.37 -7.96
C ALA A 121 19.72 -20.36 -6.83
N VAL A 122 20.43 -19.88 -5.84
CA VAL A 122 20.80 -20.59 -4.61
C VAL A 122 20.15 -19.90 -3.40
N PRO A 123 20.11 -20.54 -2.22
CA PRO A 123 19.45 -19.94 -1.04
C PRO A 123 19.95 -18.55 -0.64
N SER A 124 21.18 -18.16 -0.99
CA SER A 124 21.70 -16.81 -0.70
C SER A 124 21.19 -15.71 -1.63
N ASP A 125 20.62 -16.07 -2.79
CA ASP A 125 20.07 -15.11 -3.73
C ASP A 125 18.71 -14.57 -3.26
N HIS A 126 18.29 -13.45 -3.84
CA HIS A 126 16.99 -12.83 -3.62
C HIS A 126 16.01 -13.19 -4.75
N PHE A 127 14.72 -12.89 -4.55
CA PHE A 127 13.76 -13.02 -5.63
C PHE A 127 14.17 -12.15 -6.83
N PRO A 128 14.31 -12.72 -8.04
CA PRO A 128 14.68 -11.94 -9.20
C PRO A 128 13.58 -10.93 -9.52
N PRO A 129 13.92 -9.67 -9.85
CA PRO A 129 12.93 -8.69 -10.24
C PRO A 129 12.30 -9.06 -11.60
N PRO A 130 11.00 -8.81 -11.82
CA PRO A 130 10.34 -9.11 -13.08
C PRO A 130 10.80 -8.21 -14.24
N PHE A 131 11.34 -7.03 -13.91
CA PHE A 131 11.84 -6.06 -14.87
C PHE A 131 13.30 -5.69 -14.55
N PRO A 132 14.12 -5.40 -15.57
CA PRO A 132 15.53 -5.03 -15.38
C PRO A 132 15.72 -3.65 -14.75
N ASN A 133 14.76 -2.73 -14.93
CA ASN A 133 14.77 -1.37 -14.42
C ASN A 133 13.34 -0.78 -14.37
N ASP A 134 13.24 0.40 -13.77
CA ASP A 134 11.96 1.09 -13.54
C ASP A 134 11.33 1.55 -14.87
N GLU A 135 12.13 1.92 -15.88
CA GLU A 135 11.61 2.31 -17.20
C GLU A 135 10.94 1.14 -17.92
N ALA A 136 11.53 -0.06 -17.84
CA ALA A 136 10.94 -1.28 -18.39
C ALA A 136 9.67 -1.70 -17.64
N ALA A 137 9.67 -1.51 -16.31
CA ALA A 137 8.50 -1.74 -15.48
C ALA A 137 7.36 -0.78 -15.85
N ALA A 138 7.65 0.52 -15.97
CA ALA A 138 6.69 1.54 -16.35
C ALA A 138 6.12 1.30 -17.75
N ALA A 139 6.97 0.95 -18.72
CA ALA A 139 6.54 0.63 -20.09
C ALA A 139 5.53 -0.53 -20.13
N SER A 140 5.68 -1.51 -19.24
CA SER A 140 4.81 -2.69 -19.17
C SER A 140 3.54 -2.47 -18.32
N ASN A 141 3.48 -1.39 -17.54
CA ASN A 141 2.42 -1.14 -16.55
C ASN A 141 1.80 0.27 -16.70
N ASN A 142 1.55 0.70 -17.94
CA ASN A 142 0.85 1.96 -18.25
C ASN A 142 1.52 3.22 -17.66
N GLY A 143 2.85 3.24 -17.60
CA GLY A 143 3.64 4.35 -17.06
C GLY A 143 3.81 4.32 -15.54
N ALA A 144 3.20 3.37 -14.83
CA ALA A 144 3.38 3.21 -13.39
C ALA A 144 4.46 2.16 -13.09
N VAL A 145 5.28 2.42 -12.07
CA VAL A 145 6.27 1.46 -11.58
C VAL A 145 5.63 0.69 -10.42
N PRO A 146 5.43 -0.64 -10.52
CA PRO A 146 4.97 -1.43 -9.38
C PRO A 146 5.97 -1.32 -8.22
N PRO A 147 5.54 -0.96 -7.00
CA PRO A 147 6.45 -0.83 -5.87
C PRO A 147 7.06 -2.19 -5.49
N ASP A 148 8.29 -2.15 -4.97
CA ASP A 148 8.93 -3.32 -4.37
C ASP A 148 8.15 -3.78 -3.12
N MET A 149 7.94 -5.08 -3.02
CA MET A 149 7.12 -5.71 -1.99
C MET A 149 7.88 -6.05 -0.71
N SER A 150 9.20 -5.89 -0.66
CA SER A 150 9.99 -6.36 0.49
C SER A 150 9.64 -5.65 1.79
N LEU A 151 9.30 -4.37 1.75
CA LEU A 151 8.94 -3.56 2.93
C LEU A 151 7.55 -2.96 2.82
N LEU A 152 6.71 -3.50 1.93
CA LEU A 152 5.47 -2.83 1.50
C LEU A 152 4.49 -2.63 2.65
N ALA A 153 4.37 -3.61 3.55
CA ALA A 153 3.46 -3.50 4.69
C ALA A 153 3.87 -2.35 5.61
N LYS A 154 5.17 -2.23 5.96
CA LYS A 154 5.67 -1.11 6.76
C LYS A 154 5.66 0.23 6.03
N ALA A 155 5.81 0.22 4.70
CA ALA A 155 5.84 1.44 3.88
C ALA A 155 4.45 2.01 3.54
N ARG A 156 3.37 1.30 3.89
CA ARG A 156 1.97 1.69 3.61
C ARG A 156 1.12 1.67 4.87
N GLU A 157 1.74 1.87 6.03
CA GLU A 157 0.99 2.04 7.27
C GLU A 157 0.12 3.29 7.18
N VAL A 158 -1.17 3.12 7.48
CA VAL A 158 -2.18 4.18 7.45
C VAL A 158 -2.69 4.41 8.86
N GLU A 159 -2.85 5.68 9.23
CA GLU A 159 -3.35 6.05 10.55
C GLU A 159 -4.81 5.59 10.72
N ARG A 160 -5.14 5.00 11.87
CA ARG A 160 -6.52 4.56 12.21
C ARG A 160 -7.48 5.71 12.56
N GLY A 161 -7.07 6.96 12.34
CA GLY A 161 -7.85 8.15 12.65
C GLY A 161 -7.97 8.48 14.14
N PHE A 162 -8.52 9.66 14.45
CA PHE A 162 -8.77 10.09 15.82
C PHE A 162 -10.02 9.37 16.39
N PRO A 163 -9.98 8.80 17.62
CA PRO A 163 -8.92 8.91 18.64
C PRO A 163 -8.04 7.64 18.78
N GLN A 164 -7.91 6.81 17.76
CA GLN A 164 -7.34 5.45 17.87
C GLN A 164 -5.89 5.42 18.36
N PHE A 165 -5.09 6.44 18.03
CA PHE A 165 -3.71 6.58 18.50
C PHE A 165 -3.56 6.49 20.04
N ILE A 166 -4.60 6.85 20.81
CA ILE A 166 -4.59 6.72 22.26
C ILE A 166 -4.59 5.25 22.68
N PHE A 167 -5.36 4.41 21.99
CA PHE A 167 -5.44 2.97 22.24
C PHE A 167 -4.24 2.23 21.67
N ASP A 168 -3.71 2.66 20.51
CA ASP A 168 -2.53 2.08 19.84
C ASP A 168 -1.32 1.99 20.78
N ILE A 169 -1.13 3.00 21.64
CA ILE A 169 -0.05 3.03 22.63
C ILE A 169 -0.13 1.83 23.59
N PHE A 170 -1.34 1.41 23.96
CA PHE A 170 -1.56 0.32 24.91
C PHE A 170 -1.68 -1.04 24.23
N THR A 171 -2.26 -1.08 23.02
CA THR A 171 -2.42 -2.32 22.25
C THR A 171 -1.15 -2.69 21.46
N GLN A 172 -0.22 -1.75 21.30
CA GLN A 172 0.96 -1.86 20.43
C GLN A 172 0.57 -2.26 19.01
N TYR A 173 -0.43 -1.55 18.48
CA TYR A 173 -0.93 -1.75 17.14
C TYR A 173 0.17 -1.44 16.11
N GLN A 174 0.37 -2.34 15.15
CA GLN A 174 1.38 -2.27 14.09
C GLN A 174 0.86 -2.87 12.76
N GLU A 175 -0.45 -3.08 12.65
CA GLU A 175 -1.08 -3.85 11.58
C GLU A 175 -1.72 -2.97 10.50
N GLY A 176 -1.49 -1.64 10.55
CA GLY A 176 -2.03 -0.70 9.55
C GLY A 176 -1.60 -1.04 8.12
N GLY A 177 -0.37 -1.53 7.95
CA GLY A 177 0.16 -2.03 6.68
C GLY A 177 -0.61 -3.22 6.09
N PRO A 178 -0.64 -4.38 6.78
CA PRO A 178 -1.38 -5.54 6.28
C PRO A 178 -2.89 -5.29 6.15
N ASP A 179 -3.49 -4.44 7.00
CA ASP A 179 -4.89 -4.02 6.86
C ASP A 179 -5.15 -3.21 5.59
N TYR A 180 -4.24 -2.30 5.25
CA TYR A 180 -4.27 -1.56 3.99
C TYR A 180 -4.15 -2.51 2.80
N ILE A 181 -3.16 -3.40 2.80
CA ILE A 181 -2.94 -4.37 1.71
C ILE A 181 -4.18 -5.25 1.52
N TYR A 182 -4.72 -5.81 2.61
CA TYR A 182 -5.94 -6.60 2.56
C TYR A 182 -7.12 -5.81 1.99
N SER A 183 -7.33 -4.58 2.46
CA SER A 183 -8.43 -3.72 2.02
C SER A 183 -8.30 -3.31 0.56
N LEU A 184 -7.09 -2.99 0.11
CA LEU A 184 -6.80 -2.66 -1.27
C LEU A 184 -7.07 -3.85 -2.21
N LEU A 185 -6.63 -5.06 -1.83
CA LEU A 185 -6.82 -6.26 -2.66
C LEU A 185 -8.28 -6.71 -2.76
N THR A 186 -9.05 -6.52 -1.69
CA THR A 186 -10.46 -6.94 -1.60
C THR A 186 -11.46 -5.85 -2.00
N GLY A 187 -11.02 -4.60 -2.09
CA GLY A 187 -11.87 -3.41 -2.19
C GLY A 187 -12.09 -2.85 -3.58
N TYR A 188 -11.78 -3.59 -4.65
CA TYR A 188 -12.10 -3.15 -6.02
C TYR A 188 -13.62 -3.02 -6.20
N GLU A 189 -14.08 -1.81 -6.54
CA GLU A 189 -15.49 -1.44 -6.67
C GLU A 189 -15.75 -0.71 -7.99
N GLU A 190 -17.03 -0.60 -8.38
CA GLU A 190 -17.42 0.27 -9.49
C GLU A 190 -17.30 1.75 -9.08
N PRO A 191 -16.86 2.63 -10.00
CA PRO A 191 -16.73 4.06 -9.70
C PRO A 191 -18.09 4.68 -9.36
N PRO A 192 -18.14 5.65 -8.43
CA PRO A 192 -19.37 6.35 -8.10
C PRO A 192 -19.94 7.10 -9.31
N ALA A 193 -21.25 7.29 -9.34
CA ALA A 193 -21.93 7.95 -10.45
C ALA A 193 -21.30 9.33 -10.77
N GLY A 194 -20.89 9.52 -12.02
CA GLY A 194 -20.26 10.76 -12.49
C GLY A 194 -18.73 10.79 -12.37
N PHE A 195 -18.10 9.80 -11.74
CA PHE A 195 -16.64 9.68 -11.77
C PHE A 195 -16.17 8.97 -13.04
N GLN A 196 -15.30 9.63 -13.80
CA GLN A 196 -14.66 9.04 -14.97
C GLN A 196 -13.28 8.53 -14.57
N VAL A 197 -13.11 7.20 -14.61
CA VAL A 197 -11.81 6.58 -14.37
C VAL A 197 -10.89 6.92 -15.54
N PRO A 198 -9.68 7.45 -15.29
CA PRO A 198 -8.70 7.69 -16.35
C PRO A 198 -8.42 6.43 -17.18
N GLN A 199 -8.06 6.62 -18.45
CA GLN A 199 -7.71 5.50 -19.31
C GLN A 199 -6.55 4.68 -18.69
N ASN A 200 -6.66 3.36 -18.74
CA ASN A 200 -5.70 2.41 -18.17
C ASN A 200 -5.51 2.54 -16.64
N SER A 201 -6.51 3.07 -15.94
CA SER A 201 -6.56 3.17 -14.49
C SER A 201 -7.75 2.38 -13.95
N HIS A 202 -7.72 2.05 -12.66
CA HIS A 202 -8.74 1.27 -11.96
C HIS A 202 -9.16 1.99 -10.68
N TYR A 203 -10.47 2.08 -10.45
CA TYR A 203 -11.02 2.67 -9.24
C TYR A 203 -10.86 1.72 -8.06
N ASN A 204 -10.38 2.25 -6.93
CA ASN A 204 -10.38 1.53 -5.66
C ASN A 204 -10.46 2.56 -4.51
N PRO A 205 -11.53 2.55 -3.71
CA PRO A 205 -11.74 3.53 -2.65
C PRO A 205 -10.74 3.41 -1.49
N TYR A 206 -9.98 2.31 -1.40
CA TYR A 206 -8.95 2.12 -0.37
C TYR A 206 -7.57 2.59 -0.81
N PHE A 207 -7.38 3.01 -2.06
CA PHE A 207 -6.10 3.58 -2.49
C PHE A 207 -5.95 4.99 -1.91
N ASP A 208 -5.04 5.12 -0.94
CA ASP A 208 -4.81 6.33 -0.13
C ASP A 208 -4.22 7.50 -0.93
N ALA A 209 -3.48 7.21 -2.01
CA ALA A 209 -2.79 8.25 -2.79
C ALA A 209 -3.67 8.90 -3.88
N ALA A 210 -4.73 8.22 -4.36
CA ALA A 210 -5.61 8.75 -5.40
C ALA A 210 -6.93 7.95 -5.50
N ALA A 211 -7.91 8.45 -6.25
CA ALA A 211 -9.14 7.71 -6.52
C ALA A 211 -8.97 6.49 -7.44
N SER A 212 -7.90 6.47 -8.24
CA SER A 212 -7.65 5.39 -9.19
C SER A 212 -6.16 5.21 -9.43
N PHE A 213 -5.75 4.01 -9.82
CA PHE A 213 -4.35 3.65 -10.04
C PHE A 213 -4.21 2.53 -11.07
N ALA A 214 -2.99 2.32 -11.58
CA ALA A 214 -2.71 1.47 -12.73
C ALA A 214 -2.86 -0.04 -12.48
N MET A 215 -3.03 -0.50 -11.23
CA MET A 215 -3.11 -1.93 -10.92
C MET A 215 -4.54 -2.45 -11.12
N PRO A 216 -4.79 -3.37 -12.07
CA PRO A 216 -6.08 -4.05 -12.17
C PRO A 216 -6.32 -4.95 -10.96
N LYS A 217 -7.55 -5.42 -10.78
CA LYS A 217 -7.88 -6.41 -9.73
C LYS A 217 -6.98 -7.66 -9.91
N PRO A 218 -6.03 -7.93 -8.99
CA PRO A 218 -5.02 -8.97 -9.23
C PRO A 218 -5.48 -10.38 -8.82
N LEU A 219 -6.54 -10.46 -8.02
CA LEU A 219 -7.03 -11.70 -7.42
C LEU A 219 -8.47 -12.01 -7.84
N SER A 220 -8.73 -13.27 -8.16
CA SER A 220 -10.05 -13.84 -8.43
C SER A 220 -10.23 -15.15 -7.69
N ASP A 221 -11.47 -15.51 -7.31
CA ASP A 221 -11.73 -16.80 -6.65
C ASP A 221 -11.27 -17.97 -7.53
N GLY A 222 -10.69 -19.00 -6.91
CA GLY A 222 -10.15 -20.18 -7.61
C GLY A 222 -8.85 -19.97 -8.38
N GLN A 223 -8.22 -18.78 -8.32
CA GLN A 223 -7.01 -18.47 -9.08
C GLN A 223 -5.75 -19.22 -8.61
N VAL A 224 -5.59 -19.44 -7.30
CA VAL A 224 -4.41 -20.10 -6.70
C VAL A 224 -4.87 -21.37 -5.98
N THR A 225 -4.26 -22.51 -6.28
CA THR A 225 -4.63 -23.78 -5.63
C THR A 225 -3.82 -23.99 -4.36
N TYR A 226 -4.48 -24.08 -3.20
CA TYR A 226 -3.82 -24.47 -1.94
C TYR A 226 -3.76 -25.98 -1.75
N ASP A 227 -2.62 -26.45 -1.26
CA ASP A 227 -2.34 -27.87 -1.05
C ASP A 227 -2.91 -28.40 0.29
N ASP A 228 -3.29 -27.50 1.20
CA ASP A 228 -3.81 -27.79 2.54
C ASP A 228 -5.35 -27.79 2.63
N GLY A 229 -6.04 -27.56 1.51
CA GLY A 229 -7.51 -27.49 1.45
C GLY A 229 -8.11 -26.19 1.94
N SER A 230 -7.30 -25.14 2.18
CA SER A 230 -7.80 -23.80 2.54
C SER A 230 -8.72 -23.22 1.46
N PRO A 231 -9.67 -22.34 1.82
CA PRO A 231 -10.58 -21.71 0.87
C PRO A 231 -9.83 -20.98 -0.25
N GLN A 232 -10.27 -21.19 -1.48
CA GLN A 232 -9.68 -20.58 -2.67
C GLN A 232 -10.44 -19.30 -3.05
N THR A 233 -10.47 -18.33 -2.13
CA THR A 233 -11.24 -17.08 -2.28
C THR A 233 -10.33 -15.85 -2.22
N VAL A 234 -10.79 -14.74 -2.80
CA VAL A 234 -10.08 -13.45 -2.75
C VAL A 234 -9.83 -12.99 -1.30
N ASP A 235 -10.78 -13.22 -0.39
CA ASP A 235 -10.60 -12.92 1.04
C ASP A 235 -9.43 -13.72 1.64
N GLN A 236 -9.38 -15.03 1.40
CA GLN A 236 -8.33 -15.90 1.92
C GLN A 236 -6.97 -15.52 1.33
N TYR A 237 -6.89 -15.33 0.01
CA TYR A 237 -5.67 -14.93 -0.68
C TYR A 237 -5.13 -13.60 -0.15
N ALA A 238 -6.01 -12.61 0.04
CA ALA A 238 -5.64 -11.29 0.55
C ALA A 238 -5.09 -11.36 1.98
N ARG A 239 -5.69 -12.18 2.86
CA ARG A 239 -5.19 -12.41 4.22
C ARG A 239 -3.82 -13.07 4.22
N ASP A 240 -3.66 -14.11 3.40
CA ASP A 240 -2.43 -14.90 3.35
C ASP A 240 -1.27 -14.06 2.80
N VAL A 241 -1.47 -13.35 1.67
CA VAL A 241 -0.43 -12.51 1.08
C VAL A 241 -0.10 -11.28 1.94
N ALA A 242 -1.09 -10.64 2.58
CA ALA A 242 -0.83 -9.53 3.50
C ALA A 242 0.01 -9.97 4.70
N SER A 243 -0.24 -11.17 5.23
CA SER A 243 0.54 -11.74 6.33
C SER A 243 1.98 -12.07 5.90
N PHE A 244 2.14 -12.62 4.69
CA PHE A 244 3.46 -12.86 4.11
C PHE A 244 4.25 -11.57 3.89
N LEU A 245 3.61 -10.52 3.37
CA LEU A 245 4.25 -9.22 3.15
C LEU A 245 4.58 -8.51 4.47
N MET A 246 3.79 -8.73 5.53
CA MET A 246 4.12 -8.24 6.87
C MET A 246 5.34 -8.96 7.45
N TRP A 247 5.45 -10.29 7.30
CA TRP A 247 6.64 -11.04 7.69
C TRP A 247 7.89 -10.62 6.90
N ALA A 248 7.73 -10.36 5.60
CA ALA A 248 8.84 -9.92 4.74
C ALA A 248 9.38 -8.53 5.12
N SER A 249 8.53 -7.68 5.71
CA SER A 249 8.82 -6.27 6.00
C SER A 249 9.70 -6.04 7.22
#